data_AF-A0A967DCG5-F1
#
_entry.id   AF-A0A967DCG5-F1
#
_cell.length_a   1.000
_cell.length_b   1.000
_cell.length_c   1.000
_cell.angle_alpha   90.00
_cell.angle_beta   90.00
_cell.angle_gamma   90.00
#
_symmetry.space_group_name_H-M   'P 1'
#
loop_
_entity.id
_entity.type
_entity.pdbx_description
1 polymer ?
#
loop_
_entity_poly.entity_id
_entity_poly.type
_entity_poly.pdbx_seq_one_letter_code
_entity_poly.pdbx_strand_id
1 'polypeptide(L)'
;MFSTSPPVGGNEESFGSRPAPRTNTGPQGLPLVKPPWGRITAIDLNSGDHVWTVANGPTPDYITNHPALKGIDVSNGGRPTRSLLMVTKTLLVAPEGNNLWVPVAGGGGNAFSLLDKKTGKVIHEMQLPAMATGIPMTYMANDRQFIVVAVGAAGYPAELIALALP
;
A
#
# COMPACT_ATOMS: atom_id res chain seq x y z
N MET A 1 -54.58 -7.59 -28.09
CA MET A 1 -53.27 -8.02 -28.62
C MET A 1 -52.61 -6.78 -29.19
N PHE A 2 -51.86 -6.05 -28.37
CA PHE A 2 -51.14 -4.85 -28.79
C PHE A 2 -49.65 -5.14 -28.65
N SER A 3 -48.99 -5.20 -29.80
CA SER A 3 -47.55 -5.33 -29.94
C SER A 3 -46.92 -3.98 -29.60
N THR A 4 -46.08 -3.95 -28.57
CA THR A 4 -45.17 -2.83 -28.33
C THR A 4 -43.76 -3.35 -28.57
N SER A 5 -43.19 -2.96 -29.71
CA SER A 5 -41.76 -3.11 -29.99
C SER A 5 -40.93 -2.51 -28.83
N PRO A 6 -39.77 -3.07 -28.50
CA PRO A 6 -38.89 -2.45 -27.51
C PRO A 6 -38.34 -1.12 -28.04
N PRO A 7 -38.14 -0.11 -27.18
CA PRO A 7 -37.54 1.15 -27.60
C PRO A 7 -36.08 0.91 -28.01
N VAL A 8 -35.77 1.33 -29.23
CA VAL A 8 -34.39 1.53 -29.72
C VAL A 8 -33.86 2.80 -29.06
N GLY A 9 -32.68 2.72 -28.46
CA GLY A 9 -31.90 3.90 -28.05
C GLY A 9 -31.81 4.13 -26.55
N GLY A 10 -30.98 3.33 -25.88
CA GLY A 10 -30.32 3.75 -24.65
C GLY A 10 -28.83 3.62 -24.92
N ASN A 11 -28.15 4.74 -25.12
CA ASN A 11 -26.69 4.75 -25.11
C ASN A 11 -26.29 4.28 -23.72
N GLU A 12 -25.83 3.03 -23.60
CA GLU A 12 -24.98 2.64 -22.49
C GLU A 12 -23.78 3.59 -22.55
N GLU A 13 -23.85 4.68 -21.80
CA GLU A 13 -22.64 5.37 -21.39
C GLU A 13 -21.86 4.33 -20.60
N SER A 14 -21.02 3.58 -21.31
CA SER A 14 -19.94 2.85 -20.69
C SER A 14 -19.23 3.93 -19.89
N PHE A 15 -19.32 3.89 -18.56
CA PHE A 15 -18.39 4.58 -17.72
C PHE A 15 -17.04 4.19 -18.26
N GLY A 16 -16.42 5.10 -19.03
CA GLY A 16 -15.30 4.77 -19.90
C GLY A 16 -14.33 3.96 -19.08
N SER A 17 -14.13 2.71 -19.48
CA SER A 17 -13.28 1.78 -18.73
C SER A 17 -12.02 2.55 -18.42
N ARG A 18 -11.76 2.83 -17.13
CA ARG A 18 -10.57 3.58 -16.73
C ARG A 18 -9.42 2.91 -17.48
N PRO A 19 -8.60 3.67 -18.24
CA PRO A 19 -7.48 3.08 -18.96
C PRO A 19 -6.79 2.12 -18.01
N ALA A 20 -6.57 0.87 -18.46
CA ALA A 20 -5.92 -0.13 -17.64
C ALA A 20 -4.69 0.56 -17.00
N PRO A 21 -4.51 0.45 -15.67
CA PRO A 21 -3.42 1.13 -14.99
C PRO A 21 -2.15 0.93 -15.80
N ARG A 22 -1.36 1.99 -15.99
CA ARG A 22 -0.02 1.84 -16.56
C ARG A 22 0.76 0.98 -15.59
N THR A 23 0.68 -0.33 -15.79
CA THR A 23 1.45 -1.28 -15.03
C THR A 23 2.88 -1.12 -15.52
N ASN A 24 3.82 -1.00 -14.60
CA ASN A 24 5.24 -0.97 -14.92
C ASN A 24 5.70 -2.39 -15.32
N THR A 25 4.97 -3.03 -16.25
CA THR A 25 5.14 -4.43 -16.62
C THR A 25 6.07 -4.49 -17.83
N GLY A 26 7.30 -4.90 -17.57
CA GLY A 26 8.28 -5.26 -18.56
C GLY A 26 8.11 -6.71 -19.06
N PRO A 27 9.10 -7.22 -19.80
CA PRO A 27 9.10 -8.59 -20.28
C PRO A 27 8.86 -9.61 -19.16
N GLN A 28 8.13 -10.69 -19.46
CA GLN A 28 7.84 -11.79 -18.53
C GLN A 28 7.01 -11.38 -17.30
N GLY A 29 6.33 -10.23 -17.32
CA GLY A 29 5.52 -9.77 -16.18
C GLY A 29 6.35 -9.12 -15.06
N LEU A 30 7.66 -8.93 -15.28
CA LEU A 30 8.58 -8.33 -14.32
C LEU A 30 8.63 -6.80 -14.44
N PRO A 31 8.94 -6.06 -13.37
CA PRO A 31 9.10 -4.62 -13.47
C PRO A 31 10.17 -4.18 -14.46
N LEU A 32 9.90 -3.15 -15.26
CA LEU A 32 10.86 -2.64 -16.25
C LEU A 32 12.04 -1.88 -15.61
N VAL A 33 11.83 -1.29 -14.43
CA VAL A 33 12.81 -0.46 -13.73
C VAL A 33 13.43 -1.20 -12.54
N LYS A 34 14.64 -0.79 -12.14
CA LYS A 34 15.35 -1.36 -10.98
C LYS A 34 14.58 -1.09 -9.68
N PRO A 35 14.56 -2.05 -8.73
CA PRO A 35 14.01 -1.82 -7.38
C PRO A 35 14.76 -0.72 -6.61
N PRO A 36 14.17 -0.18 -5.52
CA PRO A 36 12.88 -0.58 -4.95
C PRO A 36 11.66 -0.02 -5.72
N TRP A 37 10.64 -0.85 -5.93
CA TRP A 37 9.40 -0.49 -6.63
C TRP A 37 8.38 0.23 -5.75
N GLY A 38 8.47 0.02 -4.44
CA GLY A 38 7.93 0.94 -3.46
C GLY A 38 8.99 1.27 -2.43
N ARG A 39 9.09 2.55 -2.09
CA ARG A 39 10.07 3.07 -1.14
C ARG A 39 9.48 4.17 -0.30
N ILE A 40 10.07 4.36 0.87
CA ILE A 40 9.84 5.51 1.73
C ILE A 40 11.13 6.32 1.74
N THR A 41 11.00 7.63 1.56
CA THR A 41 12.13 8.58 1.56
C THR A 41 11.89 9.65 2.60
N ALA A 42 12.84 9.85 3.50
CA ALA A 42 12.85 11.01 4.38
C ALA A 42 13.63 12.14 3.71
N ILE A 43 13.04 13.32 3.69
CA ILE A 43 13.60 14.52 3.05
C ILE A 43 13.76 15.59 4.14
N ASP A 44 14.94 16.19 4.24
CA ASP A 44 15.15 17.39 5.04
C ASP A 44 14.55 18.59 4.29
N LEU A 45 13.59 19.27 4.91
CA LEU A 45 12.90 20.39 4.27
C LEU A 45 13.67 21.70 4.29
N ASN A 46 14.79 21.78 5.04
CA ASN A 46 15.68 22.94 5.01
C ASN A 46 16.67 22.86 3.85
N SER A 47 17.27 21.68 3.61
CA SER A 47 18.30 21.50 2.56
C SER A 47 17.77 20.87 1.28
N GLY A 48 16.68 20.10 1.36
CA GLY A 48 16.17 19.26 0.26
C GLY A 48 16.84 17.88 0.17
N ASP A 49 17.74 17.54 1.10
CA ASP A 49 18.48 16.29 1.05
C ASP A 49 17.61 15.08 1.40
N HIS A 50 17.89 13.96 0.74
CA HIS A 50 17.35 12.67 1.16
C HIS A 50 18.16 12.13 2.35
N VAL A 51 17.60 12.21 3.54
CA VAL A 51 18.25 11.74 4.78
C VAL A 51 18.41 10.22 4.77
N TRP A 52 17.39 9.51 4.27
CA TRP A 52 17.44 8.08 4.03
C TRP A 52 16.37 7.65 3.02
N THR A 53 16.57 6.45 2.45
CA THR A 53 15.59 5.78 1.59
C THR A 53 15.59 4.29 1.92
N VAL A 54 14.41 3.72 2.15
CA VAL A 54 14.23 2.27 2.42
C VAL A 54 13.13 1.69 1.55
N ALA A 55 13.17 0.39 1.28
CA ALA A 55 12.06 -0.30 0.63
C ALA A 55 10.80 -0.26 1.51
N ASN A 56 9.64 -0.14 0.86
CA ASN A 56 8.34 -0.19 1.52
C ASN A 56 7.87 -1.65 1.59
N GLY A 57 8.16 -2.35 2.68
CA GLY A 57 7.79 -3.75 2.85
C GLY A 57 8.64 -4.72 2.01
N PRO A 58 8.31 -6.03 2.05
CA PRO A 58 9.05 -7.07 1.34
C PRO A 58 8.81 -7.03 -0.16
N THR A 59 9.68 -7.69 -0.92
CA THR A 59 9.47 -7.90 -2.35
C THR A 59 8.27 -8.81 -2.62
N PRO A 60 7.37 -8.46 -3.55
CA PRO A 60 6.24 -9.31 -3.89
C PRO A 60 6.64 -10.73 -4.32
N ASP A 61 5.85 -11.72 -3.92
CA ASP A 61 6.13 -13.14 -4.16
C ASP A 61 6.26 -13.49 -5.65
N TYR A 62 5.51 -12.81 -6.53
CA TYR A 62 5.60 -13.02 -7.98
C TYR A 62 6.96 -12.64 -8.56
N ILE A 63 7.72 -11.78 -7.86
CA ILE A 63 9.08 -11.39 -8.20
C ILE A 63 10.07 -12.33 -7.52
N THR A 64 9.94 -12.52 -6.21
CA THR A 64 10.84 -13.38 -5.42
C THR A 64 10.91 -14.81 -5.97
N ASN A 65 9.79 -15.33 -6.46
CA ASN A 65 9.69 -16.70 -6.99
C ASN A 65 9.87 -16.78 -8.52
N HIS A 66 10.23 -15.69 -9.20
CA HIS A 66 10.28 -15.67 -10.67
C HIS A 66 11.50 -16.42 -11.22
N PRO A 67 11.34 -17.38 -12.17
CA PRO A 67 12.45 -18.18 -12.69
C PRO A 67 13.61 -17.35 -13.28
N ALA A 68 13.29 -16.27 -13.98
CA ALA A 68 14.30 -15.37 -14.57
C ALA A 68 15.09 -14.53 -13.56
N LEU A 69 14.66 -14.50 -12.29
CA LEU A 69 15.35 -13.80 -11.21
C LEU A 69 16.12 -14.75 -10.28
N LYS A 70 16.22 -16.04 -10.63
CA LYS A 70 16.94 -17.02 -9.84
C LYS A 70 18.41 -16.60 -9.66
N GLY A 71 18.86 -16.52 -8.41
CA GLY A 71 20.22 -16.12 -8.06
C GLY A 71 20.45 -14.60 -8.01
N ILE A 72 19.42 -13.78 -8.26
CA ILE A 72 19.48 -12.34 -8.09
C ILE A 72 18.91 -11.98 -6.72
N ASP A 73 19.65 -11.19 -5.94
CA ASP A 73 19.13 -10.65 -4.69
C ASP A 73 18.07 -9.58 -4.96
N VAL A 74 16.83 -9.93 -4.63
CA VAL A 74 15.69 -9.04 -4.72
C VAL A 74 15.09 -8.76 -3.33
N SER A 75 15.81 -9.01 -2.23
CA SER A 75 15.29 -8.84 -0.87
C SER A 75 14.81 -7.42 -0.55
N ASN A 76 15.45 -6.40 -1.13
CA ASN A 76 15.14 -4.98 -0.92
C ASN A 76 14.27 -4.38 -2.05
N GLY A 77 13.39 -5.18 -2.65
CA GLY A 77 12.58 -4.79 -3.81
C GLY A 77 11.41 -3.89 -3.48
N GLY A 78 10.83 -4.02 -2.28
CA GLY A 78 9.70 -3.21 -1.84
C GLY A 78 8.39 -3.52 -2.57
N ARG A 79 7.29 -3.44 -1.84
CA ARG A 79 5.95 -3.54 -2.43
C ARG A 79 5.60 -2.26 -3.15
N PRO A 80 5.12 -2.29 -4.40
CA PRO A 80 4.75 -1.12 -5.18
C PRO A 80 3.40 -0.52 -4.71
N THR A 81 3.30 -0.22 -3.41
CA THR A 81 2.13 0.37 -2.78
C THR A 81 2.43 1.77 -2.24
N ARG A 82 1.40 2.61 -2.24
CA ARG A 82 1.43 3.92 -1.57
C ARG A 82 1.02 3.71 -0.12
N SER A 83 2.01 3.61 0.76
CA SER A 83 1.74 3.44 2.19
C SER A 83 1.01 4.66 2.77
N LEU A 84 0.05 4.41 3.65
CA LEU A 84 -0.76 5.43 4.30
C LEU A 84 -0.01 5.94 5.54
N LEU A 85 0.97 6.82 5.32
CA LEU A 85 1.95 7.19 6.35
C LEU A 85 1.37 8.06 7.47
N MET A 86 1.79 7.78 8.71
CA MET A 86 1.58 8.64 9.88
C MET A 86 2.88 8.73 10.69
N VAL A 87 3.24 9.91 11.16
CA VAL A 87 4.45 10.13 11.98
C VAL A 87 4.09 10.41 13.43
N THR A 88 4.91 9.91 14.36
CA THR A 88 4.92 10.33 15.77
C THR A 88 6.24 11.05 16.08
N LYS A 89 6.48 11.34 17.36
CA LYS A 89 7.75 11.94 17.80
C LYS A 89 8.95 11.09 17.38
N THR A 90 8.85 9.75 17.44
CA THR A 90 9.96 8.82 17.21
C THR A 90 9.70 7.80 16.12
N LEU A 91 8.44 7.49 15.81
CA LEU A 91 8.06 6.42 14.89
C LEU A 91 7.50 6.97 13.59
N LEU A 92 7.71 6.22 12.52
CA LEU A 92 6.92 6.28 11.29
C LEU A 92 6.05 5.02 11.23
N VAL A 93 4.75 5.21 11.03
CA VAL A 93 3.79 4.14 10.81
C VAL A 93 3.52 4.04 9.32
N ALA A 94 3.71 2.84 8.77
CA ALA A 94 3.64 2.56 7.35
C ALA A 94 2.83 1.27 7.09
N PRO A 95 1.49 1.35 7.04
CA PRO A 95 0.67 0.23 6.57
C PRO A 95 0.82 0.03 5.06
N GLU A 96 0.83 -1.21 4.60
CA GLU A 96 0.88 -1.51 3.15
C GLU A 96 -0.39 -1.02 2.42
N GLY A 97 -1.54 -1.15 3.08
CA GLY A 97 -2.83 -0.63 2.63
C GLY A 97 -3.50 -1.45 1.54
N ASN A 98 -4.65 -0.98 1.09
CA ASN A 98 -5.59 -1.74 0.25
C ASN A 98 -5.40 -1.58 -1.27
N ASN A 99 -4.27 -1.02 -1.71
CA ASN A 99 -3.94 -0.84 -3.14
C ASN A 99 -5.00 -0.05 -3.95
N LEU A 100 -5.89 0.72 -3.30
CA LEU A 100 -7.06 1.33 -3.96
C LEU A 100 -6.71 2.31 -5.08
N TRP A 101 -5.61 3.05 -4.94
CA TRP A 101 -5.31 4.18 -5.83
C TRP A 101 -4.50 3.77 -7.06
N VAL A 102 -3.76 2.66 -6.97
CA VAL A 102 -2.85 2.18 -8.02
C VAL A 102 -2.85 0.65 -7.97
N PRO A 103 -3.80 -0.03 -8.63
CA PRO A 103 -3.90 -1.49 -8.56
C PRO A 103 -2.82 -2.14 -9.43
N VAL A 104 -1.60 -2.19 -8.89
CA VAL A 104 -0.45 -2.87 -9.48
C VAL A 104 -0.23 -4.25 -8.84
N ALA A 105 0.31 -5.18 -9.61
CA ALA A 105 0.66 -6.51 -9.14
C ALA A 105 1.62 -6.41 -7.93
N GLY A 106 1.33 -7.19 -6.89
CA GLY A 106 2.10 -7.18 -5.63
C GLY A 106 1.93 -5.92 -4.77
N GLY A 107 1.04 -5.00 -5.14
CA GLY A 107 0.70 -3.84 -4.33
C GLY A 107 -0.32 -4.17 -3.23
N GLY A 108 -0.25 -3.42 -2.14
CA GLY A 108 -1.08 -3.56 -0.96
C GLY A 108 -0.71 -4.73 -0.06
N GLY A 109 -1.53 -4.92 0.96
CA GLY A 109 -1.47 -5.99 1.95
C GLY A 109 -1.94 -5.50 3.32
N ASN A 110 -1.88 -6.39 4.30
CA ASN A 110 -2.32 -6.13 5.67
C ASN A 110 -1.16 -5.95 6.66
N ALA A 111 0.09 -5.87 6.19
CA ALA A 111 1.20 -5.57 7.06
C ALA A 111 1.13 -4.12 7.57
N PHE A 112 1.41 -3.95 8.85
CA PHE A 112 1.44 -2.70 9.59
C PHE A 112 2.84 -2.52 10.18
N SER A 113 3.67 -1.74 9.48
CA SER A 113 5.07 -1.55 9.85
C SER A 113 5.25 -0.30 10.72
N LEU A 114 6.05 -0.46 11.78
CA LEU A 114 6.55 0.62 12.63
C LEU A 114 8.05 0.77 12.40
N LEU A 115 8.45 1.92 11.86
CA LEU A 115 9.82 2.25 11.53
C LEU A 115 10.36 3.29 12.50
N ASP A 116 11.66 3.22 12.78
CA ASP A 116 12.39 4.33 13.39
C ASP A 116 12.38 5.52 12.42
N LYS A 117 11.83 6.67 12.84
CA LYS A 117 11.67 7.84 11.96
C LYS A 117 13.01 8.42 11.47
N LYS A 118 14.08 8.29 12.27
CA LYS A 118 15.38 8.89 11.95
C LYS A 118 16.20 8.05 10.99
N THR A 119 16.00 6.74 10.99
CA THR A 119 16.84 5.80 10.22
C THR A 119 16.06 5.03 9.15
N GLY A 120 14.74 4.98 9.22
CA GLY A 120 13.90 4.17 8.34
C GLY A 120 13.95 2.66 8.65
N LYS A 121 14.66 2.24 9.71
CA LYS A 121 14.73 0.84 10.11
C LYS A 121 13.39 0.36 10.65
N VAL A 122 12.89 -0.77 10.15
CA VAL A 122 11.72 -1.45 10.74
C VAL A 122 12.04 -1.89 12.17
N ILE A 123 11.28 -1.39 13.14
CA ILE A 123 11.37 -1.76 14.56
C ILE A 123 10.42 -2.92 14.84
N HIS A 124 9.22 -2.85 14.28
CA HIS A 124 8.18 -3.85 14.48
C HIS A 124 7.27 -3.93 13.26
N GLU A 125 6.74 -5.12 13.00
CA GLU A 125 5.73 -5.35 11.97
C GLU A 125 4.67 -6.29 12.55
N MET A 126 3.41 -6.00 12.27
CA MET A 126 2.28 -6.84 12.65
C MET A 126 1.29 -6.93 11.50
N GLN A 127 0.45 -7.96 11.52
CA GLN A 127 -0.62 -8.13 10.53
C GLN A 127 -1.92 -7.57 11.08
N LEU A 128 -2.56 -6.69 10.32
CA LEU A 128 -3.95 -6.29 10.53
C LEU A 128 -4.87 -7.42 10.05
N PRO A 129 -6.09 -7.53 10.58
CA PRO A 129 -7.04 -8.55 10.13
C PRO A 129 -7.57 -8.30 8.72
N ALA A 130 -7.45 -7.06 8.22
CA ALA A 130 -7.71 -6.69 6.83
C ALA A 130 -6.78 -5.55 6.39
N MET A 131 -6.83 -5.20 5.12
CA MET A 131 -6.00 -4.14 4.55
C MET A 131 -6.37 -2.78 5.16
N ALA A 132 -5.38 -1.94 5.44
CA ALA A 132 -5.65 -0.57 5.86
C ALA A 132 -6.30 0.21 4.71
N THR A 133 -7.42 0.88 4.99
CA THR A 133 -8.21 1.64 4.02
C THR A 133 -8.14 3.14 4.22
N GLY A 134 -7.63 3.59 5.37
CA GLY A 134 -7.44 4.99 5.72
C GLY A 134 -6.07 5.26 6.34
N ILE A 135 -5.66 6.53 6.32
CA ILE A 135 -4.44 6.98 7.00
C ILE A 135 -4.61 6.77 8.50
N PRO A 136 -3.67 6.10 9.20
CA PRO A 136 -3.73 5.96 10.64
C PRO A 136 -3.74 7.33 11.33
N MET A 137 -4.45 7.41 12.45
CA MET A 137 -4.46 8.57 13.33
C MET A 137 -4.03 8.16 14.74
N THR A 138 -3.65 9.13 15.57
CA THR A 138 -3.28 8.88 16.96
C THR A 138 -3.88 9.92 17.89
N TYR A 139 -4.23 9.51 19.11
CA TYR A 139 -4.74 10.37 20.18
C TYR A 139 -4.38 9.83 21.56
N MET A 140 -4.57 10.65 22.59
CA MET A 140 -4.44 10.29 23.99
C MET A 140 -5.82 10.14 24.63
N ALA A 141 -6.03 9.09 25.41
CA ALA A 141 -7.17 8.94 26.30
C ALA A 141 -6.75 8.21 27.57
N ASN A 142 -7.11 8.75 28.74
CA ASN A 142 -6.74 8.19 30.05
C ASN A 142 -5.24 7.88 30.16
N ASP A 143 -4.40 8.87 29.80
CA ASP A 143 -2.92 8.78 29.78
C ASP A 143 -2.32 7.68 28.90
N ARG A 144 -3.13 7.08 28.02
CA ARG A 144 -2.70 6.07 27.06
C ARG A 144 -2.80 6.59 25.63
N GLN A 145 -1.73 6.37 24.85
CA GLN A 145 -1.71 6.67 23.43
C GLN A 145 -2.34 5.54 22.64
N PHE A 146 -3.25 5.89 21.73
CA PHE A 146 -3.86 4.98 20.78
C PHE A 146 -3.45 5.34 19.37
N ILE A 147 -3.27 4.32 18.54
CA ILE A 147 -3.19 4.44 17.08
C ILE A 147 -4.42 3.77 16.50
N VAL A 148 -5.20 4.51 15.72
CA VAL A 148 -6.43 4.00 15.09
C VAL A 148 -6.25 3.96 13.59
N VAL A 149 -6.63 2.84 12.99
CA VAL A 149 -6.60 2.62 11.55
C VAL A 149 -7.92 2.01 11.09
N ALA A 150 -8.45 2.54 9.99
CA ALA A 150 -9.58 1.92 9.31
C ALA A 150 -9.08 0.72 8.50
N VAL A 151 -9.74 -0.42 8.64
CA VAL A 151 -9.46 -1.64 7.88
C VAL A 151 -10.69 -2.12 7.13
N GLY A 152 -10.47 -2.90 6.08
CA GLY A 152 -11.54 -3.48 5.27
C GLY A 152 -11.01 -4.14 4.01
N ALA A 153 -11.75 -5.13 3.52
CA ALA A 153 -11.43 -5.85 2.29
C ALA A 153 -12.69 -6.51 1.72
N ALA A 154 -12.62 -7.03 0.50
CA ALA A 154 -13.68 -7.91 0.00
C ALA A 154 -13.83 -9.12 0.94
N GLY A 155 -15.04 -9.35 1.45
CA GLY A 155 -15.31 -10.42 2.42
C GLY A 155 -14.93 -10.10 3.87
N TYR A 156 -14.46 -8.88 4.18
CA TYR A 156 -14.16 -8.42 5.54
C TYR A 156 -14.86 -7.09 5.83
N PRO A 157 -15.78 -7.01 6.82
CA PRO A 157 -16.49 -5.77 7.16
C PRO A 157 -15.55 -4.62 7.49
N ALA A 158 -15.90 -3.41 7.06
CA ALA A 158 -15.12 -2.23 7.40
C ALA A 158 -15.24 -1.91 8.91
N GLU A 159 -14.12 -1.70 9.57
CA GLU A 159 -14.06 -1.36 11.00
C GLU A 159 -12.86 -0.47 11.34
N LEU A 160 -12.89 0.10 12.55
CA LEU A 160 -11.76 0.82 13.13
C LEU A 160 -11.05 -0.07 14.15
N ILE A 161 -9.74 -0.21 14.02
CA ILE A 161 -8.91 -0.94 14.98
C ILE A 161 -8.08 0.07 15.77
N ALA A 162 -8.16 -0.03 17.10
CA ALA A 162 -7.34 0.75 18.02
C ALA A 162 -6.20 -0.11 18.60
N LEU A 163 -4.97 0.34 18.38
CA LEU A 163 -3.74 -0.28 18.86
C LEU A 163 -3.14 0.58 19.97
N ALA A 164 -2.68 -0.05 21.04
CA ALA A 164 -1.95 0.62 22.11
C ALA A 164 -0.98 -0.36 22.78
N LEU A 165 0.10 0.16 23.35
CA LEU A 165 0.99 -0.64 24.20
C LEU A 165 0.24 -1.11 25.46
N PRO A 166 0.61 -2.27 26.04
CA PRO A 166 0.01 -2.80 27.26
C PRO A 166 -0.06 -1.78 28.39
#